data_AF-A0A4U1BBI7-F1
#
_entry.id   AF-A0A4U1BBI7-F1
#
_cell.length_a   1.000
_cell.length_b   1.000
_cell.length_c   1.000
_cell.angle_alpha   90.00
_cell.angle_beta   90.00
_cell.angle_gamma   90.00
#
_symmetry.space_group_name_H-M   'P 1'
#
loop_
_entity.id
_entity.type
_entity.pdbx_description
1 polymer ?
#
loop_
_entity_poly.entity_id
_entity_poly.type
_entity_poly.pdbx_seq_one_letter_code
_entity_poly.pdbx_strand_id
1 'polypeptide(L)'
;MFKQLLCAMFGMGLAFSAAAADVLADMHAEMSGCETCHADGAPSEDGAHEAAACAECHGGLADMEAPHPAHDGMLECTDCHMMHEHEVGTRPACDACHDDGRTAG
;
A
#
# COMPACT_ATOMS: atom_id res chain seq x y z
N MET A 1 -43.24 24.59 23.90
CA MET A 1 -43.07 23.42 23.02
C MET A 1 -41.80 23.47 22.15
N PHE A 2 -41.24 24.65 21.85
CA PHE A 2 -40.02 24.77 21.02
C PHE A 2 -38.69 24.40 21.75
N LYS A 3 -38.67 24.51 23.10
CA LYS A 3 -37.44 24.33 23.90
C LYS A 3 -37.04 22.86 24.13
N GLN A 4 -37.97 21.92 23.92
CA GLN A 4 -37.69 20.48 24.01
C GLN A 4 -37.22 19.87 22.66
N LEU A 5 -37.41 20.59 21.54
CA LEU A 5 -36.88 20.17 20.23
C LEU A 5 -35.40 20.51 20.05
N LEU A 6 -34.88 21.54 20.73
CA LEU A 6 -33.48 21.95 20.59
C LEU A 6 -32.49 20.98 21.26
N CYS A 7 -32.91 20.23 22.28
CA CYS A 7 -32.06 19.24 22.94
C CYS A 7 -31.91 17.92 22.15
N ALA A 8 -32.80 17.66 21.18
CA ALA A 8 -32.77 16.43 20.40
C ALA A 8 -31.82 16.51 19.18
N MET A 9 -31.33 17.70 18.81
CA MET A 9 -30.49 17.90 17.63
C MET A 9 -28.99 17.94 17.92
N PHE A 10 -28.55 17.73 19.17
CA PHE A 10 -27.13 17.69 19.55
C PHE A 10 -26.60 16.28 19.80
N GLY A 11 -27.46 15.25 19.71
CA GLY A 11 -27.12 13.86 20.05
C GLY A 11 -26.72 12.98 18.86
N MET A 12 -26.79 13.47 17.62
CA MET A 12 -26.32 12.72 16.46
C MET A 12 -24.88 13.13 16.17
N GLY A 13 -23.98 12.73 17.07
CA GLY A 13 -22.54 12.83 16.84
C GLY A 13 -22.23 12.12 15.54
N LEU A 14 -21.64 12.87 14.60
CA LEU A 14 -21.05 12.34 13.39
C LEU A 14 -20.04 11.26 13.79
N ALA A 15 -20.46 10.00 13.79
CA ALA A 15 -19.56 8.88 13.62
C ALA A 15 -19.08 8.91 12.17
N PHE A 16 -18.27 9.93 11.85
CA PHE A 16 -17.45 9.90 10.67
C PHE A 16 -16.38 8.86 10.98
N SER A 17 -16.66 7.60 10.63
CA SER A 17 -15.60 6.61 10.53
C SER A 17 -14.71 7.12 9.41
N ALA A 18 -13.67 7.87 9.76
CA ALA A 18 -12.51 7.96 8.90
C ALA A 18 -12.05 6.51 8.78
N ALA A 19 -12.32 5.87 7.65
CA ALA A 19 -11.57 4.69 7.28
C ALA A 19 -10.12 5.17 7.26
N ALA A 20 -9.34 4.78 8.27
CA ALA A 20 -7.91 4.97 8.22
C ALA A 20 -7.47 4.28 6.92
N ALA A 21 -6.70 4.98 6.10
CA ALA A 21 -6.11 4.33 4.95
C ALA A 21 -5.07 3.36 5.51
N ASP A 22 -5.33 2.07 5.40
CA ASP A 22 -4.43 1.05 5.91
C ASP A 22 -3.11 1.14 5.13
N VAL A 23 -1.99 1.00 5.84
CA VAL A 23 -0.67 0.89 5.21
C VAL A 23 -0.62 -0.44 4.45
N LEU A 24 0.04 -0.47 3.29
CA LEU A 24 0.08 -1.66 2.43
C LEU A 24 0.53 -2.92 3.18
N ALA A 25 1.54 -2.80 4.06
CA ALA A 25 2.01 -3.89 4.89
C ALA A 25 0.96 -4.37 5.90
N ASP A 26 0.21 -3.46 6.53
CA ASP A 26 -0.85 -3.82 7.48
C ASP A 26 -1.96 -4.59 6.77
N MET A 27 -2.38 -4.15 5.58
CA MET A 27 -3.36 -4.87 4.76
C MET A 27 -2.90 -6.32 4.47
N HIS A 28 -1.63 -6.53 4.13
CA HIS A 28 -1.10 -7.89 3.88
C HIS A 28 -0.94 -8.70 5.17
N ALA A 29 -0.49 -8.07 6.26
CA ALA A 29 -0.35 -8.73 7.56
C ALA A 29 -1.71 -9.16 8.12
N GLU A 30 -2.78 -8.39 7.91
CA GLU A 30 -4.14 -8.78 8.28
C GLU A 30 -4.66 -9.99 7.50
N MET A 31 -4.23 -10.15 6.25
CA MET A 31 -4.61 -11.29 5.42
C MET A 31 -3.87 -12.57 5.78
N SER A 32 -2.57 -12.51 6.07
CA SER A 32 -1.73 -13.72 6.16
C SER A 32 -0.57 -13.65 7.16
N GLY A 33 -0.45 -12.56 7.93
CA GLY A 33 0.63 -12.37 8.92
C GLY A 33 1.91 -11.81 8.30
N CYS A 34 2.83 -11.37 9.17
CA CYS A 34 4.12 -10.78 8.76
C CYS A 34 5.02 -11.82 8.06
N GLU A 35 4.85 -13.09 8.41
CA GLU A 35 5.62 -14.22 7.88
C GLU A 35 5.35 -14.47 6.39
N THR A 36 4.32 -13.84 5.83
CA THR A 36 4.02 -13.89 4.38
C THR A 36 5.15 -13.28 3.56
N CYS A 37 5.80 -12.24 4.08
CA CYS A 37 6.87 -11.52 3.37
C CYS A 37 8.23 -11.68 4.05
N HIS A 38 8.24 -11.87 5.37
CA HIS A 38 9.43 -11.86 6.19
C HIS A 38 9.69 -13.23 6.80
N ALA A 39 10.84 -13.83 6.50
CA ALA A 39 11.24 -15.10 7.11
C ALA A 39 11.30 -14.96 8.64
N ASP A 40 10.56 -15.80 9.35
CA ASP A 40 10.40 -15.73 10.82
C ASP A 40 9.93 -14.34 11.33
N GLY A 41 9.22 -13.58 10.49
CA GLY A 41 8.74 -12.23 10.80
C GLY A 41 9.83 -11.16 10.81
N ALA A 42 11.05 -11.46 10.33
CA ALA A 42 12.16 -10.52 10.25
C ALA A 42 12.53 -10.20 8.79
N PRO A 43 12.89 -8.93 8.49
CA PRO A 43 13.33 -8.55 7.16
C PRO A 43 14.65 -9.24 6.79
N SER A 44 14.79 -9.64 5.53
CA SER A 44 16.06 -10.10 4.99
C SER A 44 17.09 -8.96 4.89
N GLU A 45 18.38 -9.30 4.81
CA GLU A 45 19.45 -8.30 4.76
C GLU A 45 19.47 -7.51 3.44
N ASP A 46 19.03 -8.13 2.35
CA ASP A 46 19.12 -7.58 0.99
C ASP A 46 17.76 -7.34 0.32
N GLY A 47 16.66 -7.70 0.98
CA GLY A 47 15.30 -7.58 0.45
C GLY A 47 14.91 -8.65 -0.57
N ALA A 48 15.82 -9.58 -0.91
CA ALA A 48 15.57 -10.57 -1.96
C ALA A 48 14.49 -11.57 -1.59
N HIS A 49 14.35 -11.88 -0.30
CA HIS A 49 13.28 -12.75 0.19
C HIS A 49 11.90 -12.11 0.01
N GLU A 50 11.77 -10.85 0.40
CA GLU A 50 10.54 -10.08 0.30
C GLU A 50 10.13 -9.88 -1.17
N ALA A 51 11.09 -9.57 -2.04
CA ALA A 51 10.85 -9.42 -3.48
C ALA A 51 10.34 -10.72 -4.10
N ALA A 52 10.92 -11.87 -3.74
CA ALA A 52 10.44 -13.18 -4.17
C ALA A 52 9.02 -13.46 -3.67
N ALA A 53 8.72 -13.16 -2.40
CA ALA A 53 7.39 -13.36 -1.81
C ALA A 53 6.30 -12.55 -2.54
N CYS A 54 6.62 -11.37 -3.06
CA CYS A 54 5.71 -10.59 -3.90
C CYS A 54 5.31 -11.36 -5.16
N ALA A 55 6.32 -11.89 -5.87
CA ALA A 55 6.13 -12.58 -7.14
C ALA A 55 5.38 -13.91 -7.01
N GLU A 56 5.43 -14.58 -5.85
CA GLU A 56 4.69 -15.81 -5.58
C GLU A 56 3.16 -15.63 -5.73
N CYS A 57 2.64 -14.46 -5.38
CA CYS A 57 1.21 -14.13 -5.47
C CYS A 57 0.87 -13.22 -6.66
N HIS A 58 1.74 -12.27 -7.01
CA HIS A 58 1.46 -11.24 -8.02
C HIS A 58 2.08 -11.52 -9.40
N GLY A 59 2.97 -12.51 -9.51
CA GLY A 59 3.76 -12.75 -10.72
C GLY A 59 4.97 -11.81 -10.85
N GLY A 60 5.75 -11.99 -11.91
CA GLY A 60 6.92 -11.14 -12.20
C GLY A 60 6.56 -9.84 -12.90
N LEU A 61 7.46 -8.85 -12.86
CA LEU A 61 7.26 -7.52 -13.47
C LEU A 61 6.96 -7.61 -14.98
N ALA A 62 7.58 -8.55 -15.69
CA ALA A 62 7.35 -8.77 -17.12
C ALA A 62 5.91 -9.17 -17.48
N ASP A 63 5.18 -9.81 -16.56
CA ASP A 63 3.83 -10.35 -16.79
C ASP A 63 2.72 -9.37 -16.36
N MET A 64 3.10 -8.22 -15.79
CA MET A 64 2.19 -7.20 -15.29
C MET A 64 1.85 -6.15 -16.35
N GLU A 65 0.85 -5.31 -16.06
CA GLU A 65 0.53 -4.16 -16.91
C GLU A 65 1.59 -3.07 -16.82
N ALA A 66 1.68 -2.21 -17.84
CA ALA A 66 2.51 -1.02 -17.79
C ALA A 66 2.19 -0.20 -16.52
N PRO A 67 3.20 0.29 -15.78
CA PRO A 67 4.59 0.46 -16.20
C PRO A 67 5.54 -0.70 -15.84
N HIS A 68 5.07 -1.79 -15.24
CA HIS A 68 5.93 -2.81 -14.62
C HIS A 68 6.90 -3.51 -15.59
N PRO A 69 6.50 -3.93 -16.82
CA PRO A 69 7.43 -4.64 -17.71
C PRO A 69 8.65 -3.82 -18.11
N ALA A 70 8.57 -2.48 -18.06
CA ALA A 70 9.69 -1.61 -18.36
C ALA A 70 10.75 -1.58 -17.26
N HIS A 71 10.47 -2.13 -16.07
CA HIS A 71 11.37 -2.16 -14.91
C HIS A 71 11.84 -3.58 -14.57
N ASP A 72 11.42 -4.58 -15.33
CA ASP A 72 11.83 -5.98 -15.17
C ASP A 72 13.35 -6.14 -15.23
N GLY A 73 13.91 -6.83 -14.25
CA GLY A 73 15.35 -7.06 -14.10
C GLY A 73 16.19 -5.81 -13.75
N MET A 74 15.54 -4.67 -13.48
CA MET A 74 16.22 -3.43 -13.05
C MET A 74 15.86 -3.01 -11.63
N LEU A 75 14.61 -3.24 -11.24
CA LEU A 75 14.06 -2.89 -9.93
C LEU A 75 13.31 -4.09 -9.35
N GLU A 76 13.18 -4.08 -8.02
CA GLU A 76 12.29 -4.95 -7.28
C GLU A 76 10.97 -4.25 -6.95
N CYS A 77 9.94 -5.00 -6.57
CA CYS A 77 8.62 -4.45 -6.22
C CYS A 77 8.73 -3.35 -5.15
N THR A 78 9.60 -3.56 -4.17
CA THR A 78 9.83 -2.68 -3.02
C THR A 78 10.54 -1.37 -3.36
N ASP A 79 11.19 -1.26 -4.52
CA ASP A 79 11.85 -0.02 -4.94
C ASP A 79 10.83 1.09 -5.28
N CYS A 80 9.60 0.71 -5.63
CA CYS A 80 8.49 1.64 -5.88
C CYS A 80 7.40 1.54 -4.80
N HIS A 81 7.06 0.33 -4.36
CA HIS A 81 6.03 0.10 -3.36
C HIS A 81 6.64 0.02 -1.96
N MET A 82 6.74 1.17 -1.29
CA MET A 82 7.21 1.28 0.09
C MET A 82 6.15 0.72 1.06
N MET A 83 6.15 -0.60 1.27
CA MET A 83 5.04 -1.32 1.90
C MET A 83 4.68 -0.83 3.32
N HIS A 84 5.67 -0.41 4.10
CA HIS A 84 5.47 0.08 5.47
C HIS A 84 5.20 1.59 5.55
N GLU A 85 5.16 2.30 4.41
CA GLU A 85 5.00 3.75 4.37
C GLU A 85 3.81 4.19 3.51
N HIS A 86 3.61 3.53 2.36
CA HIS A 86 2.54 3.84 1.44
C HIS A 86 1.21 3.26 1.93
N GLU A 87 0.19 4.11 1.93
CA GLU A 87 -1.20 3.72 2.16
C GLU A 87 -1.75 2.94 0.95
N VAL A 88 -2.70 2.03 1.18
CA VAL A 88 -3.40 1.30 0.11
C VAL A 88 -4.00 2.27 -0.91
N GLY A 89 -3.77 1.99 -2.20
CA GLY A 89 -4.24 2.83 -3.30
C GLY A 89 -3.29 3.98 -3.68
N THR A 90 -2.24 4.22 -2.89
CA THR A 90 -1.16 5.14 -3.28
C THR A 90 -0.46 4.63 -4.53
N ARG A 91 -0.32 5.49 -5.54
CA ARG A 91 0.47 5.21 -6.74
C ARG A 91 1.89 5.76 -6.53
N PRO A 92 2.94 4.93 -6.65
CA PRO A 92 4.31 5.41 -6.60
C PRO A 92 4.57 6.52 -7.61
N ALA A 93 5.31 7.55 -7.19
CA ALA A 93 5.61 8.69 -8.03
C ALA A 93 6.82 8.38 -8.94
N CYS A 94 6.71 8.70 -10.22
CA CYS A 94 7.77 8.43 -11.19
C CYS A 94 8.96 9.40 -11.05
N ASP A 95 8.73 10.56 -10.45
CA ASP A 95 9.73 11.62 -10.25
C ASP A 95 10.76 11.30 -9.17
N ALA A 96 10.58 10.20 -8.43
CA ALA A 96 11.58 9.65 -7.53
C ALA A 96 12.85 9.18 -8.28
N CYS A 97 12.72 8.79 -9.55
CA CYS A 97 13.85 8.30 -10.37
C CYS A 97 13.92 8.91 -11.78
N HIS A 98 12.83 9.49 -12.29
CA HIS A 98 12.78 10.10 -13.62
C HIS A 98 12.58 11.62 -13.54
N ASP A 99 13.43 12.39 -14.21
CA ASP A 99 13.43 13.86 -14.19
C ASP A 99 12.76 14.49 -15.42
N ASP A 100 12.09 13.69 -16.26
CA ASP A 100 11.47 14.13 -17.51
C ASP A 100 9.97 14.43 -17.40
N GLY A 101 9.42 14.37 -16.18
CA GLY A 101 8.02 14.66 -15.90
C GLY A 101 7.05 13.56 -16.33
N ARG A 102 7.53 12.34 -16.60
CA ARG A 102 6.65 11.19 -16.88
C ARG A 102 5.78 10.84 -15.68
N THR A 103 4.60 10.27 -15.94
CA THR A 103 3.66 9.79 -14.92
C THR A 103 3.21 8.36 -15.26
N ALA A 104 2.70 7.63 -14.27
CA ALA A 104 1.96 6.39 -14.54
C ALA A 104 0.72 6.77 -15.36
N GLY A 105 0.70 6.32 -16.63
CA GLY A 105 -0.31 6.67 -17.63
C GLY A 105 -1.71 6.15 -17.32
#